data_AF-A0A382Y554-F1
#
_entry.id   AF-A0A382Y554-F1
#
_cell.length_a   1.000
_cell.length_b   1.000
_cell.length_c   1.000
_cell.angle_alpha   90.00
_cell.angle_beta   90.00
_cell.angle_gamma   90.00
#
_symmetry.space_group_name_H-M   'P 1'
#
loop_
_entity.id
_entity.type
_entity.pdbx_description
1 polymer ?
#
loop_
_entity_poly.entity_id
_entity_poly.type
_entity_poly.pdbx_seq_one_letter_code
_entity_poly.pdbx_strand_id
1 'polypeptide(L)'
;MLALASTQLKELQEFNVELDKKKNILKCIGKDLALMNADAIIKEYESNIRNIILNSNGDIAANISSENLESVQNKSTGQLNYFIDNVEYLPAYKSSNPEAFIIP
;
A
#
# COMPACT_ATOMS: atom_id res chain seq x y z
N MET A 1 -21.78 -0.54 -24.71
CA MET A 1 -21.02 0.71 -24.47
C MET A 1 -20.89 1.05 -22.98
N LEU A 2 -21.91 0.85 -22.13
CA LEU A 2 -21.82 1.06 -20.68
C LEU A 2 -20.74 0.21 -19.99
N ALA A 3 -20.61 -1.07 -20.35
CA ALA A 3 -19.61 -1.96 -19.74
C ALA A 3 -18.17 -1.50 -20.03
N LEU A 4 -17.83 -1.17 -21.28
CA LEU A 4 -16.50 -0.71 -21.69
C LEU A 4 -16.11 0.62 -21.04
N ALA A 5 -17.06 1.56 -20.94
CA ALA A 5 -16.83 2.83 -20.25
C ALA A 5 -16.65 2.60 -18.73
N SER A 6 -17.45 1.71 -18.14
CA SER A 6 -17.34 1.35 -16.72
C SER A 6 -16.00 0.68 -16.37
N THR A 7 -15.46 -0.18 -17.23
CA THR A 7 -14.16 -0.82 -17.00
C THR A 7 -13.02 0.18 -17.09
N GLN A 8 -12.99 1.00 -18.15
CA GLN A 8 -11.95 2.03 -18.34
C GLN A 8 -11.96 3.08 -17.23
N LEU A 9 -13.15 3.53 -16.79
CA LEU A 9 -13.24 4.46 -15.66
C LEU A 9 -12.79 3.81 -14.36
N LYS A 10 -13.08 2.52 -14.16
CA LYS A 10 -12.67 1.79 -12.96
C LYS A 10 -11.15 1.66 -12.88
N GLU A 11 -10.48 1.33 -13.99
CA GLU A 11 -9.01 1.23 -14.06
C GLU A 11 -8.33 2.57 -13.72
N LEU A 12 -8.85 3.69 -14.24
CA LEU A 12 -8.34 5.02 -13.92
C LEU A 12 -8.57 5.40 -12.45
N GLN A 13 -9.70 4.99 -11.87
CA GLN A 13 -9.98 5.22 -10.45
C GLN A 13 -9.04 4.39 -9.57
N GLU A 14 -8.85 3.12 -9.88
CA GLU A 14 -7.94 2.22 -9.16
C GLU A 14 -6.49 2.75 -9.21
N PHE A 15 -6.04 3.21 -10.39
CA PHE A 15 -4.73 3.85 -10.54
C PHE A 15 -4.59 5.11 -9.67
N ASN A 16 -5.59 6.00 -9.69
CA ASN A 16 -5.56 7.21 -8.87
C ASN A 16 -5.53 6.90 -7.36
N VAL A 17 -6.28 5.88 -6.92
CA VAL A 17 -6.28 5.43 -5.52
C VAL A 17 -4.89 4.90 -5.13
N GLU A 18 -4.25 4.11 -5.98
CA GLU A 18 -2.91 3.59 -5.72
C GLU A 18 -1.85 4.71 -5.68
N LEU A 19 -1.93 5.65 -6.62
CA LEU A 19 -1.03 6.79 -6.67
C LEU A 19 -1.17 7.68 -5.43
N ASP A 20 -2.40 7.90 -4.95
CA ASP A 20 -2.63 8.68 -3.73
C ASP A 20 -2.07 7.98 -2.49
N LYS A 21 -2.24 6.65 -2.39
CA LYS A 21 -1.59 5.85 -1.33
C LYS A 21 -0.07 6.01 -1.34
N LYS A 22 0.58 5.81 -2.49
CA LYS A 22 2.04 5.96 -2.64
C LYS A 22 2.49 7.38 -2.25
N LYS A 23 1.72 8.39 -2.67
CA LYS A 23 1.97 9.80 -2.33
C LYS A 23 1.85 10.06 -0.83
N ASN A 24 0.84 9.51 -0.17
CA ASN A 24 0.65 9.68 1.27
C ASN A 24 1.79 9.02 2.07
N ILE A 25 2.25 7.85 1.64
CA ILE A 25 3.39 7.16 2.27
C ILE A 25 4.69 7.99 2.10
N LEU A 26 4.95 8.49 0.89
CA LEU A 26 6.11 9.36 0.62
C LEU A 26 6.02 10.71 1.37
N LYS A 27 4.82 11.25 1.57
CA LYS A 27 4.61 12.46 2.37
C LYS A 27 4.84 12.17 3.86
N CYS A 28 4.48 10.98 4.34
CA CYS A 28 4.68 10.54 5.71
C CYS A 28 6.17 10.47 6.10
N ILE A 29 7.04 10.12 5.15
CA ILE A 29 8.51 10.16 5.35
C ILE A 29 9.12 11.55 5.18
N GLY A 30 8.29 12.60 5.04
CA GLY A 30 8.74 13.99 4.94
C GLY A 30 9.21 14.41 3.56
N LYS A 31 8.88 13.66 2.50
CA LYS A 31 9.25 14.03 1.13
C LYS A 31 8.26 15.04 0.56
N ASP A 32 8.77 16.14 0.01
CA ASP A 32 7.92 17.12 -0.67
C ASP A 32 7.60 16.62 -2.09
N LEU A 33 6.32 16.33 -2.33
CA LEU A 33 5.80 15.78 -3.58
C LEU A 33 5.04 16.83 -4.39
N ALA A 34 5.09 18.11 -4.00
CA ALA A 34 4.29 19.17 -4.62
C ALA A 34 4.68 19.43 -6.09
N LEU A 35 5.90 19.04 -6.46
CA LEU A 35 6.47 19.26 -7.80
C LEU A 35 6.73 17.95 -8.58
N MET A 36 6.37 16.79 -8.02
CA MET A 36 6.64 15.50 -8.65
C MET A 36 5.48 15.01 -9.52
N ASN A 37 5.80 14.55 -10.73
CA ASN A 37 4.85 13.87 -11.61
C ASN A 37 4.55 12.45 -11.12
N ALA A 38 3.42 11.88 -11.56
CA ALA A 38 2.98 10.52 -11.24
C ALA A 38 4.09 9.46 -11.38
N ASP A 39 4.77 9.42 -12.53
CA ASP A 39 5.90 8.51 -12.77
C ASP A 39 7.07 8.71 -11.82
N ALA A 40 7.37 9.95 -11.44
CA ALA A 40 8.43 10.25 -10.50
C ALA A 40 8.07 9.73 -9.10
N ILE A 41 6.81 9.90 -8.67
CA ILE A 41 6.29 9.38 -7.40
C ILE A 41 6.40 7.85 -7.37
N ILE A 42 6.02 7.16 -8.44
CA ILE A 42 6.09 5.70 -8.52
C ILE A 42 7.54 5.22 -8.42
N LYS A 43 8.46 5.80 -9.21
CA LYS A 43 9.89 5.42 -9.14
C LYS A 43 10.49 5.67 -7.78
N GLU A 44 10.15 6.80 -7.17
CA GLU A 44 10.66 7.17 -5.87
C GLU A 44 10.13 6.24 -4.77
N TYR A 45 8.86 5.84 -4.88
CA TYR A 45 8.26 4.83 -4.02
C TYR A 45 8.99 3.49 -4.17
N GLU A 46 9.16 2.98 -5.39
CA GLU A 46 9.81 1.68 -5.64
C GLU A 46 11.29 1.66 -5.22
N SER A 47 11.98 2.80 -5.33
CA SER A 47 13.39 2.93 -4.95
C SER A 47 13.59 3.00 -3.44
N ASN A 48 12.71 3.70 -2.71
CA ASN A 48 12.91 4.00 -1.28
C ASN A 48 12.02 3.19 -0.35
N ILE A 49 10.84 2.77 -0.79
CA ILE A 49 9.82 2.10 0.03
C ILE A 49 9.75 0.62 -0.32
N ARG A 50 9.85 -0.20 0.71
CA ARG A 50 9.64 -1.65 0.65
C ARG A 50 8.35 -1.98 1.39
N ASN A 51 7.44 -2.65 0.69
CA ASN A 51 6.28 -3.27 1.33
C ASN A 51 6.77 -4.46 2.14
N ILE A 52 6.40 -4.52 3.41
CA ILE A 52 6.75 -5.60 4.32
C ILE A 52 5.49 -6.08 5.03
N ILE A 53 5.52 -7.33 5.47
CA ILE A 53 4.45 -7.94 6.24
C ILE A 53 5.01 -8.24 7.62
N LEU A 54 4.26 -7.89 8.66
CA LEU A 54 4.58 -8.21 10.04
C LEU A 54 3.68 -9.34 10.53
N ASN A 55 4.25 -10.23 11.33
CA ASN A 55 3.47 -11.17 12.11
C ASN A 55 2.85 -10.48 13.35
N SER A 56 2.01 -11.19 14.11
CA SER A 56 1.42 -10.69 15.36
C SER A 56 2.44 -10.37 16.46
N ASN A 57 3.69 -10.83 16.33
CA ASN A 57 4.79 -10.52 17.25
C ASN A 57 5.56 -9.25 16.84
N GLY A 58 5.27 -8.66 15.68
CA GLY A 58 5.98 -7.50 15.13
C GLY A 58 7.25 -7.84 14.34
N ASP A 59 7.55 -9.11 14.09
CA ASP A 59 8.67 -9.51 13.24
C ASP A 59 8.30 -9.45 11.76
N ILE A 60 9.30 -9.13 10.92
CA ILE A 60 9.14 -9.08 9.47
C ILE A 60 9.05 -10.50 8.91
N ALA A 61 7.92 -10.83 8.32
CA ALA A 61 7.69 -12.07 7.59
C ALA A 61 8.32 -12.01 6.19
N ALA A 62 9.64 -12.16 6.12
CA ALA A 62 10.44 -11.97 4.90
C ALA A 62 10.09 -12.90 3.71
N ASN A 63 9.39 -14.02 3.96
CA ASN A 63 9.03 -14.99 2.92
C ASN A 63 7.61 -14.81 2.37
N ILE A 64 6.94 -13.71 2.72
CA ILE A 64 5.54 -13.50 2.37
C ILE A 64 5.42 -12.26 1.49
N SER A 65 4.85 -12.42 0.30
CA SER A 65 4.55 -11.32 -0.62
C SER A 65 3.29 -10.60 -0.20
N SER A 66 3.28 -9.27 -0.31
CA SER A 66 2.07 -8.44 -0.09
C SER A 66 0.93 -8.78 -1.02
N GLU A 67 1.21 -9.44 -2.14
CA GLU A 67 0.21 -9.88 -3.13
C GLU A 67 -0.67 -11.02 -2.60
N ASN A 68 -0.15 -11.81 -1.66
CA ASN A 68 -0.89 -12.93 -1.06
C ASN A 68 -1.76 -12.49 0.12
N LEU A 69 -1.70 -11.22 0.51
CA LEU A 69 -2.38 -10.67 1.67
C LEU A 69 -3.86 -10.42 1.37
N GLU A 70 -4.74 -11.22 1.96
CA GLU A 70 -6.18 -11.04 1.83
C GLU A 70 -6.68 -10.02 2.86
N SER A 71 -7.26 -8.91 2.38
CA SER A 71 -7.90 -7.92 3.26
C SER A 71 -9.36 -8.28 3.50
N VAL A 72 -9.73 -8.56 4.74
CA VAL A 72 -11.10 -8.85 5.17
C VAL A 72 -11.61 -7.68 6.00
N GLN A 73 -12.65 -7.00 5.51
CA GLN A 73 -13.30 -5.92 6.25
C GLN A 73 -14.43 -6.46 7.14
N ASN A 74 -14.37 -6.17 8.43
CA ASN A 74 -15.49 -6.38 9.33
C ASN A 74 -16.56 -5.31 9.07
N LYS A 75 -17.71 -5.73 8.52
CA LYS A 75 -18.82 -4.81 8.18
C LYS A 75 -19.50 -4.17 9.39
N SER A 76 -19.34 -4.73 10.58
CA SER A 76 -19.95 -4.19 11.80
C SER A 76 -19.09 -3.13 12.48
N THR A 77 -17.76 -3.27 12.41
CA THR A 77 -16.81 -2.34 13.08
C THR A 77 -16.08 -1.43 12.10
N GLY A 78 -16.13 -1.74 10.79
CA GLY A 78 -15.35 -1.09 9.75
C GLY A 78 -13.87 -1.48 9.75
N GLN A 79 -13.43 -2.35 10.67
CA GLN A 79 -12.03 -2.74 10.82
C GLN A 79 -11.55 -3.58 9.64
N LEU A 80 -10.34 -3.30 9.16
CA LEU A 80 -9.71 -4.01 8.05
C LEU A 80 -8.63 -4.93 8.64
N ASN A 81 -8.85 -6.24 8.53
CA ASN A 81 -7.90 -7.25 9.00
C ASN A 81 -7.26 -7.92 7.79
N TYR A 82 -6.03 -8.39 7.95
CA TYR A 82 -5.26 -8.97 6.85
C TYR A 82 -4.84 -10.39 7.17
N PHE A 83 -5.10 -11.32 6.25
CA PHE A 83 -4.88 -12.74 6.46
C PHE A 83 -4.10 -13.37 5.31
N ILE A 84 -3.29 -14.36 5.63
CA ILE A 84 -2.62 -15.25 4.67
C ILE A 84 -2.73 -16.66 5.24
N ASP A 85 -3.31 -17.58 4.47
CA ASP A 85 -3.56 -18.97 4.91
C ASP A 85 -4.26 -19.03 6.28
N ASN A 86 -5.25 -18.13 6.50
CA ASN A 86 -6.03 -18.02 7.74
C ASN A 86 -5.21 -17.60 8.98
N VAL A 87 -3.98 -17.09 8.79
CA VAL A 87 -3.12 -16.47 9.82
C VAL A 87 -3.16 -14.96 9.65
N GLU A 88 -3.29 -14.22 10.76
CA GLU A 88 -3.36 -12.77 10.76
C GLU A 88 -1.98 -12.13 10.63
N TYR A 89 -1.89 -11.11 9.78
CA TYR A 89 -0.69 -10.33 9.55
C TYR A 89 -1.01 -8.84 9.52
N LEU A 90 0.03 -8.00 9.58
CA LEU A 90 -0.08 -6.56 9.48
C LEU A 90 0.76 -6.07 8.30
N PRO A 91 0.15 -5.40 7.30
CA PRO A 91 0.93 -4.73 6.27
C PRO A 91 1.66 -3.53 6.86
N ALA A 92 2.90 -3.35 6.46
CA ALA A 92 3.68 -2.17 6.82
C ALA A 92 4.59 -1.76 5.66
N TYR A 93 5.11 -0.55 5.75
CA TYR A 93 6.06 -0.02 4.79
C TYR A 93 7.34 0.38 5.49
N LYS A 94 8.46 -0.03 4.92
CA LYS A 94 9.79 0.37 5.37
C LYS A 94 10.41 1.31 4.34
N SER A 95 10.68 2.54 4.74
CA SER A 95 11.47 3.49 3.97
C SER A 95 12.95 3.30 4.28
N SER A 96 13.78 3.39 3.24
CA SER A 96 15.24 3.31 3.36
C SER A 96 15.90 4.69 3.51
N ASN A 97 15.23 5.76 3.03
CA ASN A 97 15.78 7.11 3.07
C ASN A 97 14.68 8.20 3.09
N PRO A 98 14.39 8.81 4.25
CA PRO A 98 14.92 8.49 5.59
C PRO A 98 14.45 7.12 6.07
N GLU A 99 15.21 6.50 6.97
CA GLU A 99 14.81 5.23 7.58
C GLU A 99 13.55 5.44 8.42
N ALA A 100 12.43 4.88 7.98
CA ALA A 100 11.14 5.08 8.62
C ALA A 100 10.28 3.82 8.50
N PHE A 101 9.43 3.61 9.51
CA PHE A 101 8.48 2.52 9.57
C PHE A 101 7.06 3.09 9.56
N ILE A 102 6.22 2.63 8.64
CA ILE A 102 4.90 3.22 8.39
C ILE A 102 3.87 2.10 8.50
N ILE A 103 2.87 2.32 9.36
CA ILE A 103 1.75 1.41 9.60
C ILE A 103 0.49 2.11 9.06
N PRO A 104 -0.27 1.48 8.16
CA PRO A 104 -1.47 2.05 7.54
C PRO A 104 -2.68 2.14 8.48
#